data_AF-A0A9X1P8A5-F1
#
_entry.id   AF-A0A9X1P8A5-F1
#
_cell.length_a   1.000
_cell.length_b   1.000
_cell.length_c   1.000
_cell.angle_alpha   90.00
_cell.angle_beta   90.00
_cell.angle_gamma   90.00
#
_symmetry.space_group_name_H-M   'P 1'
#
loop_
_entity.id
_entity.type
_entity.pdbx_description
1 polymer ?
#
loop_
_entity_poly.entity_id
_entity_poly.type
_entity_poly.pdbx_seq_one_letter_code
_entity_poly.pdbx_strand_id
1 'polypeptide(L)'
;MRSLFILLCFILLGASCDRDNGMIGGVPIEVDLMGTWNLEKVVTPTGSFSGAQIGYKEILVSGHEVDDEVERIYRNDTLFSKHIWTRVPGTTSKAKDMTVLVTYRDGSLKRFYKIRRTLGEPTTLEASAYLPELGGAPDTVKFFYRQVL
;
A
#
# COMPACT_ATOMS: atom_id res chain seq x y z
N MET A 1 45.70 43.79 0.79
CA MET A 1 44.90 43.76 2.03
C MET A 1 43.45 43.50 1.66
N ARG A 2 42.90 42.39 2.16
CA ARG A 2 41.47 42.13 2.42
C ARG A 2 40.61 42.02 1.16
N SER A 3 40.51 40.85 0.52
CA SER A 3 39.88 39.62 1.00
C SER A 3 38.45 39.84 1.49
N LEU A 4 37.56 39.03 0.90
CA LEU A 4 36.32 38.53 1.50
C LEU A 4 35.17 39.54 1.59
N PHE A 5 33.94 39.05 1.45
CA PHE A 5 32.67 39.80 1.29
C PHE A 5 32.55 40.40 -0.13
N ILE A 6 31.82 39.83 -1.07
CA ILE A 6 30.40 39.49 -1.00
C ILE A 6 30.19 38.30 -1.96
N LEU A 7 30.67 37.12 -1.57
CA LEU A 7 30.33 35.83 -2.20
C LEU A 7 29.39 35.07 -1.25
N LEU A 8 28.38 35.78 -0.70
CA LEU A 8 27.48 35.27 0.32
C LEU A 8 26.01 35.57 0.00
N CYS A 9 25.65 35.59 -1.30
CA CYS A 9 24.24 35.62 -1.74
C CYS A 9 23.76 34.27 -2.30
N PHE A 10 24.59 33.22 -2.25
CA PHE A 10 24.31 31.93 -2.89
C PHE A 10 24.02 30.75 -1.95
N ILE A 11 23.91 30.94 -0.62
CA ILE A 11 23.91 29.81 0.34
C ILE A 11 22.64 29.72 1.22
N LEU A 12 21.59 30.53 1.00
CA LEU A 12 20.41 30.52 1.90
C LEU A 12 19.05 30.25 1.23
N LEU A 13 19.02 29.78 -0.02
CA LEU A 13 17.77 29.34 -0.68
C LEU A 13 17.60 27.82 -0.79
N GLY A 14 18.43 27.06 -0.07
CA GLY A 14 18.27 25.63 0.14
C GLY A 14 17.40 25.31 1.36
N ALA A 15 16.35 26.10 1.62
CA ALA A 15 15.24 25.59 2.41
C ALA A 15 14.61 24.48 1.55
N SER A 16 15.15 23.27 1.67
CA SER A 16 14.45 22.04 1.34
C SER A 16 13.27 21.99 2.28
N CYS A 17 12.23 22.76 1.97
CA CYS A 17 10.88 22.34 2.24
C CYS A 17 10.80 20.97 1.59
N ASP A 18 10.91 19.91 2.39
CA ASP A 18 10.32 18.63 2.03
C ASP A 18 8.92 18.99 1.57
N ARG A 19 8.71 19.01 0.25
CA ARG A 19 7.36 19.03 -0.26
C ARG A 19 6.79 17.72 0.21
N ASP A 20 6.05 17.80 1.29
CA ASP A 20 5.10 16.80 1.71
C ASP A 20 4.11 16.68 0.56
N ASN A 21 4.50 15.91 -0.46
CA ASN A 21 3.73 15.64 -1.67
C ASN A 21 2.63 14.64 -1.33
N GLY A 22 1.97 14.81 -0.18
CA GLY A 22 0.69 14.19 0.12
C GLY A 22 -0.41 14.57 -0.87
N MET A 23 -0.09 15.38 -1.88
CA MET A 23 -0.89 15.70 -3.05
C MET A 23 -0.03 15.61 -4.32
N ILE A 24 0.11 14.41 -4.86
CA ILE A 24 0.32 14.26 -6.32
C ILE A 24 -1.08 14.47 -6.92
N GLY A 25 -1.23 15.42 -7.84
CA GLY A 25 -2.51 15.92 -8.35
C GLY A 25 -3.70 14.93 -8.36
N GLY A 26 -4.65 15.15 -7.44
CA GLY A 26 -6.09 14.96 -7.64
C GLY A 26 -6.66 13.54 -7.68
N VAL A 27 -5.89 12.48 -7.45
CA VAL A 27 -6.41 11.10 -7.47
C VAL A 27 -6.26 10.46 -6.08
N PRO A 28 -7.33 9.83 -5.53
CA PRO A 28 -7.23 9.10 -4.26
C PRO A 28 -6.15 8.02 -4.34
N ILE A 29 -5.25 7.96 -3.36
CA ILE A 29 -4.10 7.03 -3.31
C ILE A 29 -4.52 5.56 -3.39
N GLU A 30 -5.78 5.28 -3.08
CA GLU A 30 -6.50 4.03 -3.25
C GLU A 30 -6.39 3.47 -4.68
N VAL A 31 -6.24 4.33 -5.70
CA VAL A 31 -6.01 3.88 -7.08
C VAL A 31 -4.72 3.09 -7.23
N ASP A 32 -3.76 3.30 -6.34
CA ASP A 32 -2.48 2.59 -6.36
C ASP A 32 -2.62 1.14 -5.84
N LEU A 33 -3.78 0.79 -5.27
CA LEU A 33 -4.13 -0.58 -4.94
C LEU A 33 -4.67 -1.35 -6.16
N MET A 34 -5.08 -0.65 -7.22
CA MET A 34 -5.68 -1.28 -8.40
C MET A 34 -4.65 -2.11 -9.17
N GLY A 35 -5.09 -3.23 -9.71
CA GLY A 35 -4.28 -4.15 -10.51
C GLY A 35 -4.33 -5.59 -10.00
N THR A 36 -3.45 -6.41 -10.57
CA THR A 36 -3.26 -7.81 -10.20
C THR A 36 -1.97 -7.96 -9.40
N TRP A 37 -2.03 -8.71 -8.31
CA TRP A 37 -0.95 -8.83 -7.35
C TRP A 37 -0.73 -10.29 -6.97
N ASN A 38 0.51 -10.77 -7.10
CA ASN A 38 0.89 -12.12 -6.69
C ASN A 38 1.43 -12.11 -5.25
N LEU A 39 0.92 -13.00 -4.40
CA LEU A 39 1.45 -13.19 -3.06
C LEU A 39 2.84 -13.85 -3.12
N GLU A 40 3.84 -13.21 -2.51
CA GLU A 40 5.21 -13.73 -2.46
C GLU A 40 5.57 -14.28 -1.08
N LYS A 41 5.04 -13.66 -0.03
CA LYS A 41 5.43 -13.96 1.35
C LYS A 41 4.30 -13.66 2.33
N VAL A 42 4.17 -14.51 3.35
CA VAL A 42 3.30 -14.30 4.52
C VAL A 42 4.18 -14.28 5.76
N VAL A 43 4.05 -13.24 6.58
CA VAL A 43 4.72 -13.12 7.88
C VAL A 43 3.67 -13.21 8.97
N THR A 44 3.93 -14.04 9.97
CA THR A 44 3.11 -14.27 11.16
C THR A 44 3.98 -14.04 12.40
N PRO A 45 3.41 -13.92 13.61
CA PRO A 45 4.20 -13.88 14.85
C PRO A 45 5.17 -15.06 15.01
N THR A 46 4.81 -16.22 14.46
CA THR A 46 5.54 -17.48 14.64
C THR A 46 6.53 -17.77 13.51
N GLY A 47 6.55 -17.00 12.43
CA GLY A 47 7.45 -17.24 11.32
C GLY A 47 7.05 -16.57 10.01
N SER A 48 7.91 -16.74 9.00
CA SER A 48 7.73 -16.22 7.65
C SER A 48 7.72 -17.37 6.65
N PHE A 49 6.78 -17.32 5.71
CA PHE A 49 6.54 -18.36 4.70
C PHE A 49 6.61 -17.74 3.31
N SER A 50 7.26 -18.41 2.36
CA SER A 50 7.38 -17.95 0.97
C SER A 50 7.27 -19.11 -0.02
N GLY A 51 6.81 -18.83 -1.24
CA GLY A 51 6.65 -19.83 -2.29
C GLY A 51 5.85 -21.05 -1.83
N ALA A 52 6.42 -22.25 -1.99
CA ALA A 52 5.75 -23.50 -1.63
C ALA A 52 5.44 -23.62 -0.11
N GLN A 53 6.15 -22.90 0.76
CA GLN A 53 5.92 -22.93 2.21
C GLN A 53 4.56 -22.33 2.61
N ILE A 54 3.96 -21.51 1.74
CA ILE A 54 2.62 -20.92 1.96
C ILE A 54 1.53 -21.99 1.79
N GLY A 55 1.78 -23.03 1.00
CA GLY A 55 0.83 -24.12 0.75
C GLY A 55 -0.28 -23.78 -0.25
N TYR A 56 -0.32 -22.56 -0.79
CA TYR A 56 -1.24 -22.14 -1.84
C TYR A 56 -0.64 -21.01 -2.68
N LYS A 57 -1.10 -20.90 -3.93
CA LYS A 57 -0.89 -19.71 -4.76
C LYS A 57 -2.02 -18.73 -4.48
N GLU A 58 -1.72 -17.45 -4.24
CA GLU A 58 -2.72 -16.41 -4.08
C GLU A 58 -2.50 -15.26 -5.06
N ILE A 59 -3.58 -14.84 -5.70
CA ILE A 59 -3.65 -13.66 -6.55
C ILE A 59 -4.71 -12.72 -5.98
N LEU A 60 -4.32 -11.49 -5.71
CA LEU A 60 -5.22 -10.40 -5.36
C LEU A 60 -5.48 -9.56 -6.59
N VAL A 61 -6.75 -9.39 -6.96
CA VAL A 61 -7.18 -8.53 -8.07
C VAL A 61 -8.03 -7.42 -7.48
N SER A 62 -7.55 -6.19 -7.56
CA SER A 62 -8.27 -5.00 -7.13
C SER A 62 -8.62 -4.16 -8.34
N GLY A 63 -9.88 -3.74 -8.45
CA GLY A 63 -10.35 -3.01 -9.61
C GLY A 63 -11.74 -2.42 -9.42
N HIS A 64 -12.15 -1.62 -10.39
CA HIS A 64 -13.47 -1.03 -10.44
C HIS A 64 -14.47 -1.97 -11.16
N GLU A 65 -15.65 -2.15 -10.58
CA GLU A 65 -16.76 -2.90 -11.18
C GLU A 65 -18.08 -2.17 -11.05
N VAL A 66 -18.66 -1.80 -12.19
CA VAL A 66 -19.92 -1.05 -12.24
C VAL A 66 -19.78 0.27 -11.47
N ASP A 67 -20.23 0.32 -10.22
CA ASP A 67 -20.17 1.51 -9.35
C ASP A 67 -19.28 1.28 -8.11
N ASP A 68 -18.59 0.14 -8.04
CA ASP A 68 -17.95 -0.37 -6.82
C ASP A 68 -16.44 -0.55 -6.98
N GLU A 69 -15.68 -0.27 -5.92
CA GLU A 69 -14.30 -0.75 -5.82
C GLU A 69 -14.29 -2.15 -5.23
N VAL A 70 -13.68 -3.09 -5.94
CA VAL A 70 -13.76 -4.52 -5.64
C VAL A 70 -12.37 -5.10 -5.51
N GLU A 71 -12.15 -5.84 -4.43
CA GLU A 71 -11.01 -6.73 -4.26
C GLU A 71 -11.46 -8.19 -4.37
N ARG A 72 -10.76 -8.98 -5.17
CA ARG A 72 -10.92 -10.43 -5.26
C ARG A 72 -9.64 -11.12 -4.86
N ILE A 73 -9.78 -12.17 -4.06
CA ILE A 73 -8.69 -13.08 -3.75
C ILE A 73 -8.96 -14.40 -4.45
N TYR A 74 -8.01 -14.85 -5.25
CA TYR A 74 -8.01 -16.18 -5.83
C TYR A 74 -6.96 -17.02 -5.13
N ARG A 75 -7.33 -18.23 -4.70
CA ARG A 75 -6.39 -19.23 -4.17
C ARG A 75 -6.44 -20.47 -5.03
N ASN A 76 -5.27 -20.91 -5.50
CA ASN A 76 -5.15 -22.03 -6.43
C ASN A 76 -6.12 -21.86 -7.62
N ASP A 77 -6.10 -20.66 -8.20
CA ASP A 77 -6.92 -20.24 -9.35
C ASP A 77 -8.45 -20.28 -9.13
N THR A 78 -8.92 -20.49 -7.91
CA THR A 78 -10.35 -20.45 -7.52
C THR A 78 -10.64 -19.19 -6.73
N LEU A 79 -11.79 -18.54 -6.99
CA LEU A 79 -12.23 -17.39 -6.20
C LEU A 79 -12.42 -17.80 -4.74
N PHE A 80 -11.62 -17.22 -3.85
CA PHE A 80 -11.64 -17.47 -2.41
C PHE A 80 -12.47 -16.43 -1.67
N SER A 81 -12.31 -15.15 -2.01
CA SER A 81 -13.12 -14.07 -1.44
C SER A 81 -13.31 -12.92 -2.42
N LYS A 82 -14.41 -12.18 -2.23
CA LYS A 82 -14.72 -10.92 -2.91
C LYS A 82 -15.13 -9.91 -1.85
N HIS A 83 -14.47 -8.75 -1.83
CA HIS A 83 -14.78 -7.67 -0.91
C HIS A 83 -15.04 -6.39 -1.70
N ILE A 84 -16.07 -5.66 -1.31
CA ILE A 84 -16.40 -4.34 -1.87
C ILE A 84 -15.98 -3.30 -0.84
N TRP A 85 -15.24 -2.29 -1.24
CA TRP A 85 -14.75 -1.27 -0.32
C TRP A 85 -15.26 0.12 -0.69
N THR A 86 -15.56 0.89 0.34
CA THR A 86 -16.16 2.22 0.22
C THR A 86 -15.10 3.28 0.49
N ARG A 87 -15.02 4.28 -0.39
CA ARG A 87 -14.12 5.44 -0.26
C ARG A 87 -14.58 6.39 0.85
N VAL A 88 -14.40 6.05 2.14
CA VAL A 88 -14.75 6.93 3.27
C VAL A 88 -13.90 6.63 4.54
N PRO A 89 -13.17 7.59 5.17
CA PRO A 89 -12.36 8.68 4.62
C PRO A 89 -10.86 8.57 4.98
N GLY A 90 -10.02 9.21 4.15
CA GLY A 90 -8.77 9.86 4.54
C GLY A 90 -7.53 8.97 4.72
N THR A 91 -6.86 8.64 3.63
CA THR A 91 -5.54 8.01 3.68
C THR A 91 -4.49 8.96 4.26
N THR A 92 -3.85 8.58 5.35
CA THR A 92 -2.68 9.27 5.89
C THR A 92 -1.48 9.00 4.99
N SER A 93 -1.14 9.96 4.13
CA SER A 93 0.03 9.89 3.25
C SER A 93 1.28 10.39 3.99
N LYS A 94 2.37 9.63 3.89
CA LYS A 94 3.75 10.13 3.97
C LYS A 94 4.50 9.60 2.75
N ALA A 95 5.34 10.42 2.14
CA ALA A 95 6.00 10.14 0.87
C ALA A 95 6.86 8.86 0.87
N LYS A 96 7.03 8.26 -0.32
CA LYS A 96 7.66 6.95 -0.68
C LYS A 96 7.01 5.69 -0.10
N ASP A 97 6.49 5.75 1.12
CA ASP A 97 5.83 4.65 1.83
C ASP A 97 4.37 5.03 2.11
N MET A 98 3.51 4.74 1.14
CA MET A 98 2.11 5.14 1.20
C MET A 98 1.33 4.13 2.04
N THR A 99 0.69 4.58 3.13
CA THR A 99 -0.15 3.72 3.96
C THR A 99 -1.63 4.08 3.77
N VAL A 100 -2.43 3.08 3.44
CA VAL A 100 -3.86 3.19 3.15
C VAL A 100 -4.62 2.30 4.12
N LEU A 101 -5.63 2.85 4.78
CA LEU A 101 -6.61 2.07 5.52
C LEU A 101 -7.84 1.89 4.64
N VAL A 102 -8.12 0.65 4.24
CA VAL A 102 -9.35 0.30 3.53
C VAL A 102 -10.39 -0.18 4.53
N THR A 103 -11.60 0.37 4.42
CA THR A 103 -12.79 -0.13 5.12
C THR A 103 -13.76 -0.71 4.09
N TYR A 104 -14.19 -1.95 4.31
CA TYR A 104 -15.10 -2.64 3.40
C TYR A 104 -16.57 -2.23 3.66
N ARG A 105 -17.45 -2.45 2.67
CA ARG A 105 -18.81 -1.86 2.55
C ARG A 105 -19.74 -2.04 3.76
N ASP A 106 -19.54 -3.07 4.57
CA ASP A 106 -20.31 -3.33 5.78
C ASP A 106 -19.67 -2.75 7.06
N GLY A 107 -18.52 -2.08 6.93
CA GLY A 107 -17.70 -1.57 8.02
C GLY A 107 -17.07 -2.64 8.92
N SER A 108 -17.43 -3.91 8.68
CA SER A 108 -17.09 -5.04 9.54
C SER A 108 -15.64 -5.45 9.37
N LEU A 109 -15.08 -5.21 8.19
CA LEU A 109 -13.69 -5.52 7.88
C LEU A 109 -12.91 -4.25 7.52
N LYS A 110 -11.65 -4.26 7.95
CA LYS A 110 -10.65 -3.23 7.65
C LYS A 110 -9.34 -3.90 7.27
N ARG A 111 -8.54 -3.23 6.44
CA ARG A 111 -7.21 -3.73 6.04
C ARG A 111 -6.26 -2.58 5.81
N PHE A 112 -5.08 -2.66 6.39
CA PHE A 112 -3.99 -1.72 6.09
C PHE A 112 -3.23 -2.21 4.88
N TYR A 113 -2.86 -1.27 4.02
CA TYR A 113 -1.97 -1.48 2.90
C TYR A 113 -0.82 -0.50 2.97
N LYS A 114 0.39 -0.99 2.74
CA LYS A 114 1.59 -0.19 2.55
C LYS A 114 2.10 -0.44 1.15
N ILE A 115 2.09 0.61 0.32
CA ILE A 115 2.44 0.57 -1.09
C ILE A 115 3.86 1.14 -1.25
N ARG A 116 4.74 0.39 -1.90
CA ARG A 116 6.12 0.81 -2.18
C ARG A 116 6.39 0.81 -3.67
N ARG A 117 6.80 1.97 -4.18
CA ARG A 117 7.17 2.17 -5.59
C ARG A 117 8.67 2.40 -5.68
N THR A 118 9.33 1.60 -6.51
CA THR A 118 10.73 1.78 -6.86
C THR A 118 10.81 1.87 -8.38
N LEU A 119 11.49 2.91 -8.89
CA LEU A 119 11.59 3.12 -10.34
C LEU A 119 12.30 1.94 -11.00
N GLY A 120 11.70 1.39 -12.06
CA GLY A 120 12.24 0.24 -12.78
C GLY A 120 11.96 -1.13 -12.15
N GLU A 121 11.26 -1.17 -11.01
CA GLU A 121 10.86 -2.40 -10.33
C GLU A 121 9.33 -2.50 -10.25
N PRO A 122 8.76 -3.72 -10.22
CA PRO A 122 7.33 -3.90 -9.96
C PRO A 122 6.94 -3.29 -8.61
N THR A 123 5.75 -2.67 -8.55
CA THR A 123 5.20 -2.16 -7.29
C THR A 123 5.02 -3.31 -6.29
N THR A 124 5.31 -3.05 -5.02
CA THR A 124 5.08 -4.02 -3.95
C THR A 124 4.03 -3.50 -2.97
N LEU A 125 3.28 -4.46 -2.42
CA LEU A 125 2.17 -4.21 -1.52
C LEU A 125 2.35 -5.05 -0.27
N GLU A 126 2.35 -4.41 0.89
CA GLU A 126 2.28 -5.08 2.19
C GLU A 126 0.87 -4.85 2.75
N ALA A 127 0.16 -5.92 3.08
CA ALA A 127 -1.19 -5.84 3.61
C ALA A 127 -1.30 -6.53 4.97
N SER A 128 -2.10 -5.99 5.90
CA SER A 128 -2.48 -6.74 7.10
C SER A 128 -3.38 -7.93 6.75
N ALA A 129 -3.70 -8.78 7.72
CA ALA A 129 -4.91 -9.60 7.62
C ALA A 129 -6.17 -8.71 7.49
N TYR A 130 -7.29 -9.30 7.12
CA TYR A 130 -8.60 -8.65 7.26
C TYR A 130 -8.95 -8.57 8.74
N LEU A 131 -9.13 -7.35 9.24
CA LEU A 131 -9.30 -7.08 10.66
C LEU A 131 -10.75 -6.69 10.96
N PRO A 132 -11.42 -7.31 11.95
CA PRO A 132 -12.72 -6.83 12.42
C PRO A 132 -12.59 -5.48 13.14
N GLU A 133 -11.49 -5.30 13.87
CA GLU A 133 -11.15 -4.11 14.64
C GLU A 133 -9.65 -3.78 14.53
N LEU A 134 -9.31 -2.50 14.65
CA LEU A 134 -7.93 -2.03 14.56
C LEU A 134 -7.16 -2.31 15.86
N GLY A 135 -5.89 -2.71 15.76
CA GLY A 135 -5.02 -2.94 16.92
C GLY A 135 -5.15 -4.33 17.58
N GLY A 136 -5.93 -5.25 16.99
CA GLY A 136 -6.02 -6.64 17.45
C GLY A 136 -4.84 -7.52 17.03
N ALA A 137 -4.70 -8.70 17.65
CA ALA A 137 -3.67 -9.69 17.30
C ALA A 137 -3.55 -10.04 15.80
N PRO A 138 -4.65 -10.05 14.99
CA PRO A 138 -4.55 -10.30 13.55
C PRO A 138 -3.77 -9.22 12.76
N ASP A 139 -3.53 -8.04 13.35
CA ASP A 139 -2.68 -7.00 12.73
C ASP A 139 -1.20 -7.45 12.62
N THR A 140 -0.81 -8.48 13.36
CA THR A 140 0.55 -9.03 13.32
C THR A 140 0.82 -9.91 12.09
N VAL A 141 -0.22 -10.35 11.37
CA VAL A 141 -0.05 -11.12 10.13
C VAL A 141 0.03 -10.16 8.94
N LYS A 142 1.13 -10.26 8.18
CA LYS A 142 1.41 -9.41 7.02
C LYS A 142 1.56 -10.25 5.75
N PHE A 143 0.89 -9.81 4.69
CA PHE A 143 0.92 -10.40 3.35
C PHE A 143 1.72 -9.48 2.44
N PHE A 144 2.71 -10.01 1.74
CA PHE A 144 3.56 -9.26 0.82
C PHE A 144 3.26 -9.71 -0.60
N TYR A 145 2.76 -8.79 -1.41
CA TYR A 145 2.45 -9.00 -2.80
C TYR A 145 3.36 -8.19 -3.72
N ARG A 146 3.50 -8.68 -4.95
CA ARG A 146 4.15 -7.99 -6.07
C ARG A 146 3.14 -7.77 -7.19
N GLN A 147 3.11 -6.57 -7.75
CA GLN A 147 2.26 -6.25 -8.89
C GLN A 147 2.66 -7.06 -10.12
N VAL A 148 1.67 -7.57 -10.84
CA VAL A 148 1.84 -8.16 -12.17
C VAL A 148 1.76 -7.02 -13.18
N LEU A 149 2.83 -6.83 -13.95
CA LEU A 149 2.91 -5.86 -15.04
C LEU A 149 2.28 -6.41 -16.32
#